data_AF-A0A2M6ZM19-F1
#
_entry.id   AF-A0A2M6ZM19-F1
#
_cell.length_a   1.000
_cell.length_b   1.000
_cell.length_c   1.000
_cell.angle_alpha   90.00
_cell.angle_beta   90.00
_cell.angle_gamma   90.00
#
_symmetry.space_group_name_H-M   'P 1'
#
loop_
_entity.id
_entity.type
_entity.pdbx_description
1 polymer ?
#
loop_
_entity_poly.entity_id
_entity_poly.type
_entity_poly.pdbx_seq_one_letter_code
_entity_poly.pdbx_strand_id
1 'polypeptide(L)'
;FLAKVEEDLELLGREHPVFGLAGIYRHADGGVLLPEPAAPWASYWPKMRWLNAALTELVLAGPRLKPAYLGFGGNLAVPAALGRLLPFDPAITRGEDTDYVLNARMFGIPFFLDNTLSIIHLPPDKPNPTWMRLRQDLMRFGYTRLKLRQQAPGPGRALVTPADFQPYPGNFLTDDLPDRAFQSHTLLALDYLAQGDAGAARQTLENLALMDRLEQAGAGVYEAYVRTVSLWQALQHWLAAPEVAAGARQALWGAA
;
A
#
# COMPACT_ATOMS: atom_id res chain seq x y z
N PHE A 1 22.15 0.30 -9.34
CA PHE A 1 20.78 0.00 -8.89
C PHE A 1 20.45 -1.48 -9.08
N LEU A 2 20.33 -2.00 -10.31
CA LEU A 2 19.95 -3.42 -10.53
C LEU A 2 20.90 -4.44 -9.87
N ALA A 3 22.22 -4.25 -9.95
CA ALA A 3 23.19 -5.12 -9.26
C ALA A 3 22.95 -5.24 -7.75
N LYS A 4 22.42 -4.18 -7.12
CA LYS A 4 22.08 -4.18 -5.70
C LYS A 4 20.80 -4.98 -5.41
N VAL A 5 19.82 -4.85 -6.31
CA VAL A 5 18.63 -5.70 -6.26
C VAL A 5 19.05 -7.16 -6.37
N GLU A 6 19.89 -7.52 -7.35
CA GLU A 6 20.40 -8.88 -7.53
C GLU A 6 21.12 -9.40 -6.27
N GLU A 7 22.02 -8.60 -5.69
CA GLU A 7 22.71 -8.93 -4.44
C GLU A 7 21.73 -9.22 -3.29
N ASP A 8 20.76 -8.34 -3.05
CA ASP A 8 19.78 -8.51 -1.98
C ASP A 8 18.84 -9.70 -2.23
N LEU A 9 18.46 -9.93 -3.49
CA LEU A 9 17.64 -11.08 -3.85
C LEU A 9 18.40 -12.39 -3.65
N GLU A 10 19.69 -12.45 -4.00
CA GLU A 10 20.52 -13.64 -3.76
C GLU A 10 20.69 -13.89 -2.26
N LEU A 11 20.95 -12.85 -1.48
CA LEU A 11 21.13 -12.95 -0.03
C LEU A 11 19.85 -13.47 0.64
N LEU A 12 18.70 -12.83 0.38
CA LEU A 12 17.42 -13.20 0.98
C LEU A 12 16.92 -14.56 0.50
N GLY A 13 17.17 -14.91 -0.77
CA GLY A 13 16.75 -16.17 -1.37
C GLY A 13 17.37 -17.42 -0.73
N ARG A 14 18.46 -17.28 0.04
CA ARG A 14 19.08 -18.38 0.80
C ARG A 14 18.21 -18.87 1.96
N GLU A 15 17.44 -17.96 2.56
CA GLU A 15 16.62 -18.25 3.75
C GLU A 15 15.11 -18.16 3.45
N HIS A 16 14.74 -17.36 2.45
CA HIS A 16 13.35 -17.09 2.10
C HIS A 16 13.05 -17.53 0.67
N PRO A 17 12.32 -18.65 0.46
CA PRO A 17 11.99 -19.12 -0.89
C PRO A 17 11.01 -18.20 -1.63
N VAL A 18 10.18 -17.47 -0.89
CA VAL A 18 9.25 -16.45 -1.41
C VAL A 18 9.30 -15.25 -0.48
N PHE A 19 9.58 -14.08 -1.05
CA PHE A 19 9.69 -12.81 -0.34
C PHE A 19 9.52 -11.64 -1.32
N GLY A 20 9.34 -10.44 -0.79
CA GLY A 20 9.43 -9.20 -1.56
C GLY A 20 10.52 -8.28 -1.02
N LEU A 21 11.02 -7.38 -1.89
CA LEU A 21 12.05 -6.41 -1.54
C LEU A 21 11.57 -5.01 -1.88
N ALA A 22 11.62 -4.11 -0.91
CA ALA A 22 11.37 -2.70 -1.07
C ALA A 22 12.68 -1.90 -0.99
N GLY A 23 12.78 -0.88 -1.80
CA GLY A 23 13.71 0.21 -1.60
C GLY A 23 12.97 1.47 -1.17
N ILE A 24 13.68 2.60 -1.16
CA ILE A 24 13.17 3.88 -0.67
C ILE A 24 13.16 4.95 -1.76
N TYR A 25 12.43 6.03 -1.47
CA TYR A 25 12.52 7.28 -2.20
C TYR A 25 13.38 8.28 -1.43
N ARG A 26 14.24 9.00 -2.17
CA ARG A 26 14.94 10.18 -1.67
C ARG A 26 14.46 11.39 -2.45
N HIS A 27 14.35 12.52 -1.77
CA HIS A 27 14.19 13.82 -2.42
C HIS A 27 15.49 14.19 -3.14
N ALA A 28 15.45 15.26 -3.95
CA ALA A 28 16.64 15.75 -4.67
C ALA A 28 17.79 16.16 -3.74
N ASP A 29 17.49 16.56 -2.50
CA ASP A 29 18.46 16.89 -1.45
C ASP A 29 18.98 15.67 -0.66
N GLY A 30 18.53 14.46 -0.99
CA GLY A 30 18.88 13.21 -0.31
C GLY A 30 18.03 12.88 0.91
N GLY A 31 17.18 13.79 1.37
CA GLY A 31 16.24 13.60 2.47
C GLY A 31 15.13 12.60 2.13
N VAL A 32 14.45 12.10 3.16
CA VAL A 32 13.33 11.15 3.00
C VAL A 32 12.05 11.62 3.69
N LEU A 33 12.17 12.50 4.68
CA LEU A 33 11.04 12.99 5.47
C LEU A 33 10.20 14.00 4.67
N LEU A 34 8.89 13.95 4.88
CA LEU A 34 7.91 14.76 4.16
C LEU A 34 7.41 15.91 5.04
N PRO A 35 7.10 17.09 4.47
CA PRO A 35 6.58 18.20 5.24
C PRO A 35 5.19 17.87 5.81
N GLU A 36 4.99 18.17 7.10
CA GLU A 36 3.67 18.08 7.74
C GLU A 36 2.81 19.29 7.36
N PRO A 37 1.53 19.10 6.96
CA PRO A 37 0.63 20.22 6.73
C PRO A 37 0.34 20.96 8.05
N ALA A 38 0.39 22.30 8.02
CA ALA A 38 0.08 23.14 9.17
C ALA A 38 -1.44 23.36 9.41
N ALA A 39 -2.29 22.92 8.47
CA ALA A 39 -3.72 23.16 8.53
C ALA A 39 -4.39 22.38 9.68
N PRO A 40 -5.42 22.93 10.36
CA PRO A 40 -6.01 22.33 11.57
C PRO A 40 -6.49 20.88 11.40
N TRP A 41 -7.05 20.54 10.24
CA TRP A 41 -7.52 19.18 9.94
C TRP A 41 -6.41 18.12 10.03
N ALA A 42 -5.15 18.50 9.81
CA ALA A 42 -4.01 17.59 9.80
C ALA A 42 -3.69 17.03 11.20
N SER A 43 -4.15 17.70 12.27
CA SER A 43 -4.05 17.19 13.64
C SER A 43 -4.85 15.90 13.84
N TYR A 44 -5.98 15.77 13.13
CA TYR A 44 -6.85 14.60 13.16
C TYR A 44 -6.55 13.61 12.03
N TRP A 45 -5.86 14.07 10.98
CA TRP A 45 -5.35 13.23 9.89
C TRP A 45 -3.81 13.31 9.76
N PRO A 46 -3.04 12.82 10.77
CA PRO A 46 -1.60 13.04 10.88
C PRO A 46 -0.78 12.09 9.99
N LYS A 47 -1.16 11.96 8.72
CA LYS A 47 -0.55 11.03 7.77
C LYS A 47 0.95 11.23 7.61
N MET A 48 1.39 12.48 7.39
CA MET A 48 2.81 12.76 7.18
C MET A 48 3.63 12.50 8.44
N ARG A 49 3.07 12.77 9.63
CA ARG A 49 3.70 12.44 10.91
C ARG A 49 3.97 10.94 11.05
N TRP A 50 2.94 10.12 10.83
CA TRP A 50 3.08 8.66 10.96
C TRP A 50 3.95 8.07 9.87
N LEU A 51 3.86 8.57 8.63
CA LEU A 51 4.75 8.15 7.56
C LEU A 51 6.21 8.53 7.87
N ASN A 52 6.47 9.73 8.39
CA ASN A 52 7.81 10.16 8.81
C ASN A 52 8.36 9.31 9.96
N ALA A 53 7.51 8.89 10.90
CA ALA A 53 7.90 7.97 11.96
C ALA A 53 8.30 6.60 11.39
N ALA A 54 7.51 6.04 10.47
CA ALA A 54 7.85 4.79 9.78
C ALA A 54 9.14 4.92 8.95
N LEU A 55 9.33 6.04 8.24
CA LEU A 55 10.56 6.32 7.51
C LEU A 55 11.77 6.44 8.44
N THR A 56 11.61 7.03 9.62
CA THR A 56 12.70 7.14 10.60
C THR A 56 13.14 5.75 11.05
N GLU A 57 12.18 4.86 11.37
CA GLU A 57 12.45 3.49 11.79
C GLU A 57 13.04 2.63 10.66
N LEU A 58 12.38 2.60 9.51
CA LEU A 58 12.72 1.68 8.43
C LEU A 58 13.96 2.16 7.65
N VAL A 59 14.09 3.48 7.47
CA VAL A 59 15.07 4.06 6.55
C VAL A 59 16.26 4.69 7.28
N LEU A 60 16.01 5.51 8.30
CA LEU A 60 17.08 6.27 8.96
C LEU A 60 17.81 5.46 10.04
N ALA A 61 17.17 4.47 10.63
CA ALA A 61 17.82 3.54 11.55
C ALA A 61 18.47 2.35 10.80
N GLY A 62 19.50 1.74 11.41
CA GLY A 62 20.05 0.46 10.96
C GLY A 62 19.14 -0.74 11.30
N PRO A 63 19.46 -1.96 10.84
CA PRO A 63 20.49 -2.30 9.85
C PRO A 63 20.08 -1.89 8.42
N ARG A 64 20.97 -2.10 7.43
CA ARG A 64 20.71 -1.78 6.00
C ARG A 64 19.47 -2.50 5.45
N LEU A 65 19.47 -3.82 5.57
CA LEU A 65 18.44 -4.73 5.10
C LEU A 65 17.68 -5.28 6.30
N LYS A 66 16.34 -5.15 6.32
CA LYS A 66 15.51 -5.53 7.46
C LYS A 66 14.08 -5.91 7.05
N PRO A 67 13.32 -6.65 7.87
CA PRO A 67 11.89 -6.85 7.65
C PRO A 67 11.15 -5.52 7.55
N ALA A 68 10.15 -5.46 6.67
CA ALA A 68 9.41 -4.24 6.39
C ALA A 68 7.91 -4.47 6.31
N TYR A 69 7.16 -3.50 6.84
CA TYR A 69 5.70 -3.41 6.74
C TYR A 69 5.24 -2.30 5.77
N LEU A 70 6.20 -1.64 5.11
CA LEU A 70 5.95 -0.54 4.18
C LEU A 70 6.79 -0.74 2.90
N GLY A 71 6.18 -0.48 1.76
CA GLY A 71 6.82 -0.51 0.45
C GLY A 71 6.50 0.75 -0.36
N PHE A 72 7.31 1.01 -1.38
CA PHE A 72 7.17 2.16 -2.28
C PHE A 72 7.14 1.65 -3.73
N GLY A 73 6.03 1.82 -4.44
CA GLY A 73 5.75 1.10 -5.69
C GLY A 73 6.76 1.32 -6.82
N GLY A 74 7.33 2.51 -6.91
CA GLY A 74 8.39 2.85 -7.87
C GLY A 74 9.76 2.29 -7.53
N ASN A 75 9.92 1.68 -6.35
CA ASN A 75 11.13 1.00 -5.92
C ASN A 75 10.77 -0.29 -5.15
N LEU A 76 10.03 -1.16 -5.83
CA LEU A 76 9.60 -2.46 -5.33
C LEU A 76 10.10 -3.55 -6.28
N ALA A 77 10.86 -4.51 -5.76
CA ALA A 77 11.27 -5.71 -6.49
C ALA A 77 10.39 -6.88 -6.06
N VAL A 78 9.70 -7.46 -7.04
CA VAL A 78 8.81 -8.61 -6.87
C VAL A 78 9.44 -9.81 -7.60
N PRO A 79 10.13 -10.71 -6.88
CA PRO A 79 10.66 -11.92 -7.48
C PRO A 79 9.57 -12.74 -8.16
N ALA A 80 9.92 -13.46 -9.23
CA ALA A 80 8.96 -14.24 -10.00
C ALA A 80 8.16 -15.24 -9.14
N ALA A 81 8.77 -15.81 -8.10
CA ALA A 81 8.11 -16.69 -7.15
C ALA A 81 6.96 -16.00 -6.41
N LEU A 82 7.17 -14.75 -5.93
CA LEU A 82 6.14 -13.94 -5.30
C LEU A 82 5.09 -13.49 -6.33
N GLY A 83 5.52 -12.95 -7.47
CA GLY A 83 4.61 -12.44 -8.50
C GLY A 83 3.69 -13.51 -9.09
N ARG A 84 4.11 -14.78 -9.12
CA ARG A 84 3.25 -15.91 -9.54
C ARG A 84 2.27 -16.34 -8.45
N LEU A 85 2.56 -16.05 -7.19
CA LEU A 85 1.75 -16.48 -6.06
C LEU A 85 0.68 -15.45 -5.70
N LEU A 86 1.03 -14.16 -5.73
CA LEU A 86 0.16 -13.07 -5.29
C LEU A 86 0.02 -11.96 -6.34
N PRO A 87 -1.21 -11.63 -6.74
CA PRO A 87 -1.51 -10.42 -7.51
C PRO A 87 -1.64 -9.19 -6.60
N PHE A 88 -1.48 -8.00 -7.20
CA PHE A 88 -2.01 -6.77 -6.63
C PHE A 88 -3.53 -6.87 -6.47
N ASP A 89 -4.07 -6.20 -5.45
CA ASP A 89 -5.51 -6.12 -5.23
C ASP A 89 -6.13 -5.10 -6.21
N PRO A 90 -6.96 -5.52 -7.19
CA PRO A 90 -7.49 -4.63 -8.20
C PRO A 90 -8.47 -3.59 -7.63
N ALA A 91 -8.97 -3.77 -6.40
CA ALA A 91 -9.83 -2.80 -5.75
C ALA A 91 -9.06 -1.61 -5.15
N ILE A 92 -7.73 -1.75 -4.96
CA ILE A 92 -6.86 -0.68 -4.50
C ILE A 92 -6.14 -0.05 -5.70
N THR A 93 -6.64 1.10 -6.13
CA THR A 93 -6.07 1.87 -7.25
C THR A 93 -5.07 2.95 -6.81
N ARG A 94 -4.87 3.10 -5.50
CA ARG A 94 -3.87 4.02 -4.92
C ARG A 94 -3.38 3.51 -3.56
N GLY A 95 -2.08 3.36 -3.41
CA GLY A 95 -1.47 2.73 -2.22
C GLY A 95 -1.41 1.20 -2.34
N GLU A 96 -1.45 0.72 -3.58
CA GLU A 96 -1.35 -0.66 -4.01
C GLU A 96 -0.04 -1.30 -3.55
N ASP A 97 1.04 -0.53 -3.43
CA ASP A 97 2.33 -0.98 -2.92
C ASP A 97 2.26 -1.40 -1.45
N THR A 98 1.69 -0.54 -0.61
CA THR A 98 1.49 -0.77 0.82
C THR A 98 0.48 -1.90 1.03
N ASP A 99 -0.59 -1.92 0.23
CA ASP A 99 -1.58 -3.01 0.27
C ASP A 99 -0.96 -4.35 -0.16
N TYR A 100 -0.04 -4.36 -1.13
CA TYR A 100 0.67 -5.57 -1.56
C TYR A 100 1.55 -6.16 -0.46
N VAL A 101 2.27 -5.32 0.30
CA VAL A 101 3.03 -5.75 1.48
C VAL A 101 2.09 -6.35 2.54
N LEU A 102 0.94 -5.72 2.78
CA LEU A 102 -0.07 -6.22 3.70
C LEU A 102 -0.66 -7.56 3.26
N ASN A 103 -0.98 -7.69 1.98
CA ASN A 103 -1.47 -8.94 1.41
C ASN A 103 -0.40 -10.04 1.50
N ALA A 104 0.86 -9.75 1.20
CA ALA A 104 1.95 -10.71 1.38
C ALA A 104 2.02 -11.21 2.83
N ARG A 105 1.89 -10.31 3.80
CA ARG A 105 1.80 -10.66 5.23
C ARG A 105 0.61 -11.57 5.53
N MET A 106 -0.57 -11.33 4.94
CA MET A 106 -1.75 -12.22 5.06
C MET A 106 -1.49 -13.63 4.55
N PHE A 107 -0.56 -13.82 3.62
CA PHE A 107 -0.15 -15.13 3.10
C PHE A 107 1.16 -15.64 3.72
N GLY A 108 1.60 -15.05 4.84
CA GLY A 108 2.81 -15.47 5.55
C GLY A 108 4.11 -15.18 4.80
N ILE A 109 4.09 -14.31 3.79
CA ILE A 109 5.25 -13.98 2.97
C ILE A 109 5.93 -12.73 3.53
N PRO A 110 7.22 -12.80 3.87
CA PRO A 110 7.94 -11.65 4.39
C PRO A 110 8.26 -10.63 3.27
N PHE A 111 8.25 -9.37 3.66
CA PHE A 111 8.84 -8.28 2.90
C PHE A 111 10.06 -7.74 3.63
N PHE A 112 11.06 -7.34 2.86
CA PHE A 112 12.27 -6.71 3.35
C PHE A 112 12.43 -5.32 2.74
N LEU A 113 13.13 -4.45 3.43
CA LEU A 113 13.52 -3.14 2.94
C LEU A 113 15.03 -2.98 3.03
N ASP A 114 15.64 -2.52 1.93
CA ASP A 114 17.00 -2.00 1.91
C ASP A 114 16.99 -0.46 1.89
N ASN A 115 17.43 0.16 2.98
CA ASN A 115 17.45 1.61 3.13
C ASN A 115 18.53 2.33 2.29
N THR A 116 19.35 1.56 1.60
CA THR A 116 20.35 2.04 0.62
C THR A 116 19.97 1.70 -0.82
N LEU A 117 18.90 0.93 -1.05
CA LEU A 117 18.29 0.75 -2.36
C LEU A 117 17.36 1.94 -2.61
N SER A 118 17.87 3.01 -3.19
CA SER A 118 17.11 4.26 -3.33
C SER A 118 17.01 4.76 -4.76
N ILE A 119 15.90 5.42 -5.07
CA ILE A 119 15.73 6.25 -6.26
C ILE A 119 15.43 7.70 -5.85
N ILE A 120 15.77 8.65 -6.73
CA ILE A 120 15.36 10.05 -6.56
C ILE A 120 13.91 10.18 -7.01
N HIS A 121 13.05 10.63 -6.10
CA HIS A 121 11.63 10.84 -6.36
C HIS A 121 11.39 12.30 -6.72
N LEU A 122 10.95 12.52 -7.96
CA LEU A 122 10.55 13.81 -8.50
C LEU A 122 9.03 13.77 -8.72
N PRO A 123 8.22 13.97 -7.66
CA PRO A 123 6.78 13.89 -7.80
C PRO A 123 6.29 14.97 -8.77
N PRO A 124 5.35 14.65 -9.67
CA PRO A 124 4.68 15.69 -10.44
C PRO A 124 3.94 16.64 -9.49
N ASP A 125 3.61 17.83 -10.00
CA ASP A 125 2.71 18.72 -9.29
C ASP A 125 1.43 17.98 -8.89
N LYS A 126 0.89 18.33 -7.72
CA LYS A 126 -0.31 17.69 -7.17
C LYS A 126 -1.52 18.54 -7.54
N PRO A 127 -2.17 18.33 -8.70
CA PRO A 127 -3.29 19.17 -9.13
C PRO A 127 -4.54 18.96 -8.26
N ASN A 128 -4.63 17.80 -7.58
CA ASN A 128 -5.84 17.43 -6.87
C ASN A 128 -5.99 18.25 -5.58
N PRO A 129 -7.18 18.82 -5.32
CA PRO A 129 -7.47 19.55 -4.09
C PRO A 129 -7.38 18.65 -2.85
N THR A 130 -7.21 19.26 -1.68
CA THR A 130 -7.00 18.54 -0.41
C THR A 130 -8.12 17.54 -0.10
N TRP A 131 -9.38 17.93 -0.31
CA TRP A 131 -10.53 17.04 -0.08
C TRP A 131 -10.48 15.75 -0.90
N MET A 132 -9.95 15.82 -2.13
CA MET A 132 -9.85 14.67 -3.02
C MET A 132 -8.72 13.72 -2.60
N ARG A 133 -7.61 14.27 -2.10
CA ARG A 133 -6.51 13.47 -1.54
C ARG A 133 -6.94 12.75 -0.27
N LEU A 134 -7.67 13.44 0.61
CA LEU A 134 -8.26 12.82 1.80
C LEU A 134 -9.31 11.76 1.44
N ARG A 135 -10.14 11.99 0.41
CA ARG A 135 -11.07 10.97 -0.10
C ARG A 135 -10.33 9.70 -0.49
N GLN A 136 -9.27 9.82 -1.28
CA GLN A 136 -8.48 8.67 -1.73
C GLN A 136 -7.81 7.93 -0.55
N ASP A 137 -7.29 8.67 0.43
CA ASP A 137 -6.74 8.07 1.65
C ASP A 137 -7.83 7.35 2.46
N LEU A 138 -9.00 7.97 2.62
CA LEU A 138 -10.12 7.43 3.38
C LEU A 138 -10.66 6.13 2.76
N MET A 139 -10.86 6.13 1.44
CA MET A 139 -11.38 4.95 0.74
C MET A 139 -10.42 3.76 0.84
N ARG A 140 -9.11 3.97 0.64
CA ARG A 140 -8.14 2.86 0.75
C ARG A 140 -8.00 2.37 2.19
N PHE A 141 -7.95 3.25 3.20
CA PHE A 141 -7.82 2.81 4.59
C PHE A 141 -9.10 2.13 5.08
N GLY A 142 -10.27 2.64 4.69
CA GLY A 142 -11.55 1.98 4.95
C GLY A 142 -11.61 0.58 4.32
N TYR A 143 -11.19 0.44 3.06
CA TYR A 143 -11.14 -0.84 2.37
C TYR A 143 -10.18 -1.81 3.04
N THR A 144 -8.93 -1.40 3.28
CA THR A 144 -7.92 -2.25 3.93
C THR A 144 -8.35 -2.65 5.34
N ARG A 145 -8.98 -1.74 6.11
CA ARG A 145 -9.52 -2.05 7.44
C ARG A 145 -10.66 -3.06 7.38
N LEU A 146 -11.58 -2.95 6.43
CA LEU A 146 -12.62 -3.96 6.21
C LEU A 146 -12.01 -5.30 5.82
N LYS A 147 -11.01 -5.30 4.91
CA LYS A 147 -10.25 -6.49 4.54
C LYS A 147 -9.65 -7.18 5.76
N LEU A 148 -9.06 -6.42 6.68
CA LEU A 148 -8.50 -6.94 7.93
C LEU A 148 -9.57 -7.53 8.87
N ARG A 149 -10.70 -6.84 9.04
CA ARG A 149 -11.79 -7.30 9.93
C ARG A 149 -12.49 -8.55 9.43
N GLN A 150 -12.55 -8.73 8.11
CA GLN A 150 -13.22 -9.84 7.45
C GLN A 150 -12.29 -11.05 7.20
N GLN A 151 -11.02 -10.98 7.63
CA GLN A 151 -10.08 -12.09 7.49
C GLN A 151 -10.65 -13.36 8.10
N ALA A 152 -10.51 -14.47 7.39
CA ALA A 152 -10.89 -15.80 7.84
C ALA A 152 -9.68 -16.74 7.81
N PRO A 153 -9.56 -17.67 8.77
CA PRO A 153 -8.47 -18.63 8.78
C PRO A 153 -8.48 -19.49 7.51
N GLY A 154 -7.29 -19.91 7.07
CA GLY A 154 -7.15 -20.86 5.97
C GLY A 154 -5.70 -21.31 5.79
N PRO A 155 -5.46 -22.36 4.99
CA PRO A 155 -4.11 -22.87 4.76
C PRO A 155 -3.17 -21.79 4.21
N GLY A 156 -2.01 -21.62 4.83
CA GLY A 156 -1.01 -20.64 4.42
C GLY A 156 -1.42 -19.18 4.68
N ARG A 157 -2.44 -18.92 5.52
CA ARG A 157 -2.91 -17.57 5.83
C ARG A 157 -2.58 -17.19 7.27
N ALA A 158 -2.02 -16.00 7.45
CA ALA A 158 -1.74 -15.41 8.74
C ALA A 158 -2.78 -14.34 9.06
N LEU A 159 -3.18 -14.27 10.33
CA LEU A 159 -4.00 -13.17 10.82
C LEU A 159 -3.15 -11.91 10.91
N VAL A 160 -3.56 -10.86 10.20
CA VAL A 160 -2.88 -9.57 10.21
C VAL A 160 -3.66 -8.58 11.07
N THR A 161 -2.96 -7.79 11.86
CA THR A 161 -3.55 -6.74 12.70
C THR A 161 -3.02 -5.36 12.30
N PRO A 162 -3.73 -4.27 12.64
CA PRO A 162 -3.20 -2.92 12.47
C PRO A 162 -1.83 -2.70 13.13
N ALA A 163 -1.54 -3.40 14.23
CA ALA A 163 -0.27 -3.31 14.95
C ALA A 163 0.93 -3.78 14.12
N ASP A 164 0.75 -4.77 13.22
CA ASP A 164 1.79 -5.24 12.32
C ASP A 164 2.29 -4.15 11.33
N PHE A 165 1.54 -3.06 11.19
CA PHE A 165 1.78 -1.98 10.22
C PHE A 165 1.94 -0.61 10.89
N GLN A 166 2.14 -0.56 12.20
CA GLN A 166 2.37 0.70 12.90
C GLN A 166 3.77 1.26 12.63
N PRO A 167 3.92 2.60 12.60
CA PRO A 167 2.87 3.60 12.78
C PRO A 167 2.06 3.89 11.50
N TYR A 168 2.58 3.55 10.32
CA TYR A 168 1.91 3.78 9.03
C TYR A 168 1.97 2.54 8.12
N PRO A 169 0.85 2.10 7.53
CA PRO A 169 -0.51 2.65 7.63
C PRO A 169 -1.28 2.27 8.89
N GLY A 170 -0.70 1.49 9.81
CA GLY A 170 -1.40 0.81 10.91
C GLY A 170 -2.32 1.70 11.75
N ASN A 171 -1.93 2.93 12.06
CA ASN A 171 -2.76 3.87 12.83
C ASN A 171 -4.03 4.35 12.08
N PHE A 172 -4.14 4.13 10.76
CA PHE A 172 -5.36 4.36 10.00
C PHE A 172 -6.22 3.10 9.86
N LEU A 173 -5.75 1.95 10.33
CA LEU A 173 -6.44 0.66 10.21
C LEU A 173 -7.15 0.25 11.52
N THR A 174 -7.08 1.11 12.54
CA THR A 174 -7.70 0.95 13.86
C THR A 174 -9.16 1.39 13.86
N ASP A 175 -9.86 1.12 14.96
CA ASP A 175 -11.31 1.36 15.07
C ASP A 175 -11.70 2.83 15.09
N ASP A 176 -10.77 3.74 15.44
CA ASP A 176 -10.92 5.19 15.51
C ASP A 176 -10.84 5.92 14.16
N LEU A 177 -10.67 5.20 13.04
CA LEU A 177 -10.68 5.78 11.69
C LEU A 177 -11.93 6.66 11.41
N PRO A 178 -13.18 6.26 11.76
CA PRO A 178 -14.37 7.08 11.54
C PRO A 178 -14.33 8.41 12.29
N ASP A 179 -13.87 8.41 13.54
CA ASP A 179 -13.77 9.62 14.35
C ASP A 179 -12.72 10.60 13.77
N ARG A 180 -11.57 10.06 13.38
CA ARG A 180 -10.52 10.85 12.69
C ARG A 180 -11.03 11.43 11.38
N ALA A 181 -11.77 10.63 10.61
CA ALA A 181 -12.37 11.08 9.36
C ALA A 181 -13.35 12.23 9.63
N PHE A 182 -14.28 12.05 10.57
CA PHE A 182 -15.26 13.06 10.95
C PHE A 182 -14.60 14.38 11.37
N GLN A 183 -13.61 14.34 12.27
CA GLN A 183 -12.95 15.53 12.79
C GLN A 183 -12.12 16.25 11.71
N SER A 184 -11.31 15.51 10.95
CA SER A 184 -10.48 16.09 9.90
C SER A 184 -11.30 16.67 8.74
N HIS A 185 -12.33 15.96 8.29
CA HIS A 185 -13.17 16.41 7.17
C HIS A 185 -14.09 17.56 7.57
N THR A 186 -14.62 17.57 8.80
CA THR A 186 -15.39 18.72 9.30
C THR A 186 -14.53 19.98 9.34
N LEU A 187 -13.31 19.90 9.89
CA LEU A 187 -12.41 21.06 9.92
C LEU A 187 -11.98 21.52 8.52
N LEU A 188 -11.72 20.59 7.60
CA LEU A 188 -11.40 20.95 6.22
C LEU A 188 -12.61 21.58 5.50
N ALA A 189 -13.83 21.10 5.75
CA ALA A 189 -15.04 21.69 5.17
C ALA A 189 -15.26 23.12 5.69
N LEU A 190 -15.04 23.35 6.99
CA LEU A 190 -15.12 24.70 7.59
C LEU A 190 -14.05 25.64 7.01
N ASP A 191 -12.84 25.15 6.79
CA ASP A 191 -11.76 25.92 6.14
C ASP A 191 -12.15 26.32 4.71
N TYR A 192 -12.70 25.39 3.92
CA TYR A 192 -13.22 25.71 2.59
C TYR A 192 -14.37 26.71 2.62
N LEU A 193 -15.31 26.60 3.57
CA LEU A 193 -16.40 27.57 3.74
C LEU A 193 -15.87 28.96 4.09
N ALA A 194 -14.88 29.06 4.98
CA ALA A 194 -14.24 30.33 5.35
C ALA A 194 -13.54 30.99 4.16
N GLN A 195 -13.07 30.20 3.20
CA GLN A 195 -12.47 30.65 1.93
C GLN A 195 -13.52 30.94 0.84
N GLY A 196 -14.81 30.75 1.11
CA GLY A 196 -15.89 30.95 0.15
C GLY A 196 -16.08 29.79 -0.85
N ASP A 197 -15.42 28.65 -0.66
CA ASP A 197 -15.52 27.47 -1.52
C ASP A 197 -16.53 26.44 -0.97
N ALA A 198 -17.82 26.77 -1.12
CA ALA A 198 -18.91 25.87 -0.72
C ALA A 198 -18.89 24.53 -1.51
N GLY A 199 -18.34 24.52 -2.72
CA GLY A 199 -18.23 23.32 -3.55
C GLY A 199 -17.25 22.30 -2.96
N ALA A 200 -16.03 22.75 -2.62
CA ALA A 200 -15.04 21.92 -1.96
C ALA A 200 -15.48 21.49 -0.55
N ALA A 201 -16.17 22.35 0.19
CA ALA A 201 -16.75 21.98 1.48
C ALA A 201 -17.76 20.83 1.34
N ARG A 202 -18.69 20.92 0.38
CA ARG A 202 -19.64 19.84 0.08
C ARG A 202 -18.93 18.54 -0.32
N GLN A 203 -17.93 18.62 -1.20
CA GLN A 203 -17.15 17.45 -1.60
C GLN A 203 -16.38 16.82 -0.44
N THR A 204 -15.92 17.64 0.50
CA THR A 204 -15.26 17.17 1.72
C THR A 204 -16.22 16.38 2.60
N LEU A 205 -17.45 16.88 2.81
CA LEU A 205 -18.46 16.18 3.61
C LEU A 205 -18.98 14.90 2.92
N GLU A 206 -19.06 14.89 1.58
CA GLU A 206 -19.41 13.68 0.80
C GLU A 206 -18.42 12.52 1.06
N ASN A 207 -17.16 12.80 1.43
CA ASN A 207 -16.21 11.76 1.80
C ASN A 207 -16.70 10.92 3.00
N LEU A 208 -17.38 11.55 3.96
CA LEU A 208 -17.91 10.86 5.14
C LEU A 208 -19.06 9.92 4.75
N ALA A 209 -19.94 10.36 3.85
CA ALA A 209 -21.01 9.52 3.31
C ALA A 209 -20.47 8.36 2.46
N LEU A 210 -19.37 8.57 1.73
CA LEU A 210 -18.68 7.50 0.99
C LEU A 210 -18.06 6.46 1.93
N MET A 211 -17.43 6.91 3.02
CA MET A 211 -16.89 6.02 4.04
C MET A 211 -17.99 5.20 4.72
N ASP A 212 -19.07 5.85 5.15
CA ASP A 212 -20.20 5.17 5.80
C ASP A 212 -20.79 4.08 4.89
N ARG A 213 -21.01 4.40 3.61
CA ARG A 213 -21.44 3.40 2.61
C ARG A 213 -20.45 2.25 2.46
N LEU A 214 -19.14 2.52 2.50
CA LEU A 214 -18.12 1.49 2.43
C LEU A 214 -18.16 0.59 3.68
N GLU A 215 -18.26 1.17 4.88
CA GLU A 215 -18.32 0.40 6.14
C GLU A 215 -19.60 -0.44 6.26
N GLN A 216 -20.72 0.09 5.76
CA GLN A 216 -22.00 -0.62 5.70
C GLN A 216 -22.07 -1.61 4.54
N ALA A 217 -21.18 -1.51 3.55
CA ALA A 217 -21.08 -2.49 2.49
C ALA A 217 -20.61 -3.82 3.10
N GLY A 218 -21.57 -4.66 3.50
CA GLY A 218 -21.33 -6.03 3.97
C GLY A 218 -20.78 -6.98 2.89
N ALA A 219 -20.27 -6.44 1.77
CA ALA A 219 -19.58 -7.20 0.76
C ALA A 219 -18.29 -7.80 1.34
N GLY A 220 -18.04 -9.07 1.05
CA GLY A 220 -16.83 -9.78 1.45
C GLY A 220 -15.61 -9.27 0.70
N VAL A 221 -15.02 -8.17 1.17
CA VAL A 221 -13.78 -7.57 0.66
C VAL A 221 -12.63 -8.57 0.73
N TYR A 222 -12.46 -9.21 1.88
CA TYR A 222 -11.43 -10.23 2.07
C TYR A 222 -11.64 -11.43 1.15
N GLU A 223 -12.87 -11.94 1.08
CA GLU A 223 -13.21 -13.09 0.24
C GLU A 223 -13.01 -12.77 -1.25
N ALA A 224 -13.39 -11.57 -1.69
CA ALA A 224 -13.15 -11.11 -3.06
C ALA A 224 -11.66 -11.08 -3.40
N TYR A 225 -10.82 -10.58 -2.48
CA TYR A 225 -9.36 -10.61 -2.70
C TYR A 225 -8.83 -12.05 -2.73
N VAL A 226 -9.23 -12.92 -1.80
CA VAL A 226 -8.84 -14.33 -1.79
C VAL A 226 -9.26 -15.05 -3.08
N ARG A 227 -10.46 -14.76 -3.61
CA ARG A 227 -10.91 -15.28 -4.91
C ARG A 227 -10.00 -14.80 -6.04
N THR A 228 -9.62 -13.53 -6.03
CA THR A 228 -8.65 -12.97 -7.00
C THR A 228 -7.31 -13.70 -6.94
N VAL A 229 -6.80 -13.97 -5.73
CA VAL A 229 -5.56 -14.76 -5.55
C VAL A 229 -5.71 -16.17 -6.13
N SER A 230 -6.81 -16.87 -5.86
CA SER A 230 -7.06 -18.21 -6.41
C SER A 230 -7.11 -18.21 -7.94
N LEU A 231 -7.79 -17.23 -8.55
CA LEU A 231 -7.86 -17.08 -10.00
C LEU A 231 -6.48 -16.75 -10.60
N TRP A 232 -5.70 -15.90 -9.92
CA TRP A 232 -4.34 -15.57 -10.32
C TRP A 232 -3.43 -16.80 -10.32
N GLN A 233 -3.46 -17.60 -9.26
CA GLN A 233 -2.67 -18.83 -9.17
C GLN A 233 -3.06 -19.83 -10.25
N ALA A 234 -4.36 -19.98 -10.53
CA ALA A 234 -4.84 -20.82 -11.63
C ALA A 234 -4.33 -20.32 -13.00
N LEU A 235 -4.37 -19.00 -13.24
CA LEU A 235 -3.82 -18.39 -14.45
C LEU A 235 -2.32 -18.65 -14.58
N GLN A 236 -1.56 -18.46 -13.50
CA GLN A 236 -0.11 -18.67 -13.50
C GLN A 236 0.27 -20.14 -13.70
N HIS A 237 -0.52 -21.06 -13.17
CA HIS A 237 -0.37 -22.49 -13.42
C HIS A 237 -0.63 -22.82 -14.91
N TRP A 238 -1.71 -22.28 -15.48
CA TRP A 238 -2.03 -22.46 -16.90
C TRP A 238 -0.96 -21.87 -17.82
N LEU A 239 -0.46 -20.66 -17.53
CA LEU A 239 0.62 -20.02 -18.29
C LEU A 239 1.95 -20.78 -18.22
N ALA A 240 2.16 -21.60 -17.18
CA ALA A 240 3.35 -22.42 -17.02
C ALA A 240 3.28 -23.74 -17.80
N ALA A 241 2.11 -24.12 -18.36
CA ALA A 241 1.98 -25.32 -19.17
C ALA A 241 2.87 -25.20 -20.44
N PRO A 242 3.66 -26.22 -20.81
CA PRO A 242 4.66 -26.12 -21.88
C PRO A 242 4.10 -25.60 -23.20
N GLU A 243 2.95 -26.08 -23.62
CA GLU A 243 2.27 -25.70 -24.86
C GLU A 243 1.79 -24.24 -24.83
N VAL A 244 1.27 -23.78 -23.69
CA VAL A 244 0.83 -22.39 -23.51
C VAL A 244 2.03 -21.46 -23.44
N ALA A 245 3.05 -21.82 -22.68
CA ALA A 245 4.28 -21.04 -22.54
C ALA A 245 5.02 -20.90 -23.88
N ALA A 246 5.09 -21.97 -24.67
CA ALA A 246 5.70 -21.95 -26.00
C ALA A 246 4.93 -21.02 -26.94
N GLY A 247 3.60 -21.15 -27.00
CA GLY A 247 2.75 -20.28 -27.82
C GLY A 247 2.80 -18.81 -27.38
N ALA A 248 2.77 -18.54 -26.07
CA ALA A 248 2.88 -17.19 -25.53
C ALA A 248 4.24 -16.56 -25.84
N ARG A 249 5.34 -17.32 -25.70
CA ARG A 249 6.68 -16.85 -26.06
C ARG A 249 6.77 -16.51 -27.54
N GLN A 250 6.24 -17.38 -28.40
CA GLN A 250 6.21 -17.16 -29.84
C GLN A 250 5.40 -15.90 -30.21
N ALA A 251 4.25 -15.68 -29.56
CA ALA A 251 3.41 -14.51 -29.83
C ALA A 251 4.02 -13.19 -29.34
N LEU A 252 4.69 -13.20 -28.18
CA LEU A 252 5.26 -11.99 -27.57
C LEU A 252 6.64 -11.62 -28.12
N TRP A 253 7.47 -12.62 -28.42
CA TRP A 253 8.89 -12.42 -28.76
C TRP A 253 9.29 -13.00 -30.11
N GLY A 254 8.37 -13.61 -30.86
CA GLY A 254 8.67 -14.31 -32.12
C GLY A 254 9.27 -15.70 -31.88
N ALA A 255 9.51 -16.45 -32.97
CA ALA A 255 10.30 -17.68 -32.90
C ALA A 255 11.76 -17.32 -32.59
N ALA A 256 12.32 -17.90 -31.52
CA ALA A 256 13.75 -17.85 -31.23
C ALA A 256 14.52 -18.79 -32.18
#